data_AF-A0A0F9FCJ8-F1
#
_entry.id   AF-A0A0F9FCJ8-F1
#
_cell.length_a   1.000
_cell.length_b   1.000
_cell.length_c   1.000
_cell.angle_alpha   90.00
_cell.angle_beta   90.00
_cell.angle_gamma   90.00
#
_symmetry.space_group_name_H-M   'P 1'
#
loop_
_entity.id
_entity.type
_entity.pdbx_description
1 polymer ?
#
loop_
_entity_poly.entity_id
_entity_poly.type
_entity_poly.pdbx_seq_one_letter_code
_entity_poly.pdbx_strand_id
1 'polypeptide(L)'
;MTERANITVIDFGGEKSSYGYNAIDILPDGTNYPAMLTGLTDFANDWSAIQRIDNFNSRGLTFVEKGSNLPSSDPESEREAKWLVTYQDITQYFDPPTNLIENTGFGKTFTLEIPCADLSIRLANDDTIFTQIGGGITPAVTTAVATTELHARSPYGGLIEVVNVRSVGRNT
;
A
#
# COMPACT_ATOMS: atom_id res chain seq x y z
N MET A 1 -17.42 6.04 -15.31
CA MET A 1 -18.23 5.92 -14.07
C MET A 1 -17.66 6.99 -13.18
N THR A 2 -18.47 7.94 -12.70
CA THR A 2 -17.88 9.07 -11.98
C THR A 2 -17.24 8.62 -10.68
N GLU A 3 -15.95 8.89 -10.53
CA GLU A 3 -15.22 8.53 -9.32
C GLU A 3 -15.71 9.36 -8.14
N ARG A 4 -15.84 8.72 -6.97
CA ARG A 4 -16.35 9.38 -5.77
C ARG A 4 -15.34 9.31 -4.65
N ALA A 5 -14.85 10.48 -4.25
CA ALA A 5 -14.01 10.61 -3.08
C ALA A 5 -14.88 10.76 -1.83
N ASN A 6 -14.50 10.07 -0.75
CA ASN A 6 -15.11 10.24 0.56
C ASN A 6 -14.01 10.62 1.55
N ILE A 7 -14.16 11.75 2.21
CA ILE A 7 -13.22 12.23 3.21
C ILE A 7 -13.90 12.12 4.57
N THR A 8 -13.21 11.49 5.52
CA THR A 8 -13.61 11.46 6.93
C THR A 8 -12.66 12.33 7.73
N VAL A 9 -13.24 13.26 8.48
CA VAL A 9 -12.54 14.14 9.42
C VAL A 9 -12.94 13.74 10.83
N ILE A 10 -11.97 13.73 11.72
CA ILE A 10 -12.19 13.55 13.16
C ILE A 10 -11.87 14.89 13.81
N ASP A 11 -12.84 15.46 14.53
CA ASP A 11 -12.64 16.72 15.24
C ASP A 11 -11.85 16.53 16.55
N PHE A 12 -11.60 17.63 17.27
CA PHE A 12 -10.89 17.58 18.56
C PHE A 12 -11.60 16.72 19.62
N GLY A 13 -12.94 16.62 19.56
CA GLY A 13 -13.74 15.80 20.46
C GLY A 13 -13.76 14.31 20.10
N GLY A 14 -13.11 13.92 18.99
CA GLY A 14 -13.14 12.55 18.47
C GLY A 14 -14.41 12.25 17.66
N GLU A 15 -15.25 13.25 17.37
CA GLU A 15 -16.45 13.09 16.56
C GLU A 15 -16.07 12.96 15.08
N LYS A 16 -16.67 11.97 14.42
CA LYS A 16 -16.44 11.69 13.00
C LYS A 16 -17.47 12.41 12.16
N SER A 17 -16.98 13.23 11.24
CA SER A 17 -17.80 13.81 10.17
C SER A 17 -17.26 13.39 8.81
N SER A 18 -18.15 13.09 7.88
CA SER A 18 -17.76 12.65 6.53
C SER A 18 -18.51 13.42 5.46
N TYR A 19 -17.82 13.72 4.37
CA TYR A 19 -18.43 14.27 3.17
C TYR A 19 -17.86 13.56 1.94
N GLY A 20 -18.63 13.58 0.85
CA GLY A 20 -18.20 13.01 -0.42
C GLY A 20 -18.39 13.98 -1.56
N TYR A 21 -17.50 13.92 -2.54
CA TYR A 21 -17.56 14.73 -3.75
C TYR A 21 -17.18 13.90 -4.97
N ASN A 22 -17.60 14.36 -6.14
CA ASN A 22 -17.23 13.74 -7.40
C ASN A 22 -15.78 14.13 -7.72
N ALA A 23 -14.92 13.14 -7.87
CA ALA A 23 -13.54 13.31 -8.28
C ALA A 23 -13.43 13.28 -9.81
N ILE A 24 -12.23 13.58 -10.32
CA ILE A 24 -11.92 13.39 -11.73
C ILE A 24 -11.92 11.89 -12.03
N ASP A 25 -12.58 11.50 -13.12
CA ASP A 25 -12.59 10.11 -13.57
C ASP A 25 -11.17 9.63 -13.87
N ILE A 26 -10.82 8.42 -13.42
CA ILE A 26 -9.58 7.77 -13.80
C ILE A 26 -9.67 7.40 -15.28
N LEU A 27 -8.68 7.82 -16.05
CA LEU A 27 -8.59 7.46 -17.47
C LEU A 27 -8.42 5.94 -17.60
N PRO A 28 -8.91 5.34 -18.71
CA PRO A 28 -8.78 3.89 -18.91
C PRO A 28 -7.33 3.37 -18.85
N ASP A 29 -6.35 4.21 -19.13
CA ASP A 29 -4.92 3.90 -19.07
C ASP A 29 -4.27 4.22 -17.71
N GLY A 30 -5.03 4.74 -16.75
CA GLY A 30 -4.58 5.12 -15.41
C GLY A 30 -3.59 6.28 -15.37
N THR A 31 -3.30 6.94 -16.48
CA THR A 31 -2.21 7.95 -16.58
C THR A 31 -2.44 9.17 -15.68
N ASN A 32 -3.70 9.54 -15.45
CA ASN A 32 -4.07 10.65 -14.58
C ASN A 32 -4.23 10.26 -13.10
N TYR A 33 -4.07 8.98 -12.74
CA TYR A 33 -4.30 8.51 -11.37
C TYR A 33 -3.40 9.21 -10.33
N PRO A 34 -2.07 9.38 -10.55
CA PRO A 34 -1.24 10.13 -9.60
C PRO A 34 -1.70 11.58 -9.42
N ALA A 35 -2.07 12.25 -10.52
CA ALA A 35 -2.57 13.62 -10.46
C ALA A 35 -3.92 13.72 -9.72
N MET A 36 -4.80 12.71 -9.90
CA MET A 36 -6.04 12.60 -9.13
C MET A 36 -5.75 12.48 -7.63
N LEU A 37 -4.85 11.59 -7.21
CA LEU A 37 -4.48 11.41 -5.79
C LEU A 37 -3.89 12.68 -5.17
N THR A 38 -3.03 13.40 -5.91
CA THR A 38 -2.51 14.71 -5.49
C THR A 38 -3.66 15.70 -5.29
N GLY A 39 -4.58 15.80 -6.26
CA GLY A 39 -5.76 16.67 -6.15
C GLY A 39 -6.69 16.33 -4.98
N LEU A 40 -6.87 15.04 -4.65
CA LEU A 40 -7.62 14.63 -3.46
C LEU A 40 -6.94 15.11 -2.16
N THR A 41 -5.62 14.99 -2.11
CA THR A 41 -4.81 15.40 -0.97
C THR A 41 -4.82 16.91 -0.80
N ASP A 42 -4.64 17.65 -1.90
CA ASP A 42 -4.66 19.11 -1.94
C ASP A 42 -6.02 19.65 -1.52
N PHE A 43 -7.11 19.12 -2.08
CA PHE A 43 -8.47 19.48 -1.68
C PHE A 43 -8.68 19.27 -0.17
N ALA A 44 -8.28 18.11 0.35
CA ALA A 44 -8.39 17.83 1.78
C ALA A 44 -7.56 18.83 2.62
N ASN A 45 -6.37 19.20 2.17
CA ASN A 45 -5.49 20.15 2.86
C ASN A 45 -6.06 21.58 2.84
N ASP A 46 -6.51 22.07 1.68
CA ASP A 46 -7.08 23.41 1.52
C ASP A 46 -8.33 23.61 2.40
N TRP A 47 -9.22 22.61 2.44
CA TRP A 47 -10.39 22.66 3.30
C TRP A 47 -10.04 22.50 4.78
N SER A 48 -8.98 21.75 5.12
CA SER A 48 -8.52 21.65 6.51
C SER A 48 -8.04 22.99 7.07
N ALA A 49 -7.44 23.85 6.23
CA ALA A 49 -7.03 25.20 6.61
C ALA A 49 -8.23 26.10 6.97
N ILE A 50 -9.35 25.98 6.25
CA ILE A 50 -10.60 26.69 6.56
C ILE A 50 -11.25 26.11 7.83
N GLN A 51 -11.22 24.79 7.99
CA GLN A 51 -11.85 24.07 9.09
C GLN A 51 -11.07 24.17 10.41
N ARG A 52 -9.91 24.87 10.44
CA ARG A 52 -9.01 24.98 11.59
C ARG A 52 -8.60 23.62 12.17
N ILE A 53 -8.39 22.67 11.26
CA ILE A 53 -7.86 21.33 11.59
C ILE A 53 -6.33 21.34 11.43
N ASP A 54 -5.72 22.53 11.36
CA ASP A 54 -4.29 22.79 11.15
C ASP A 54 -3.37 22.27 12.27
N ASN A 55 -3.92 21.65 13.31
CA ASN A 55 -3.19 21.04 14.41
C ASN A 55 -3.53 19.54 14.57
N PHE A 56 -3.29 18.76 13.52
CA PHE A 56 -3.51 17.31 13.53
C PHE A 56 -2.55 16.59 14.50
N ASN A 57 -3.09 15.83 15.45
CA ASN A 57 -2.30 14.85 16.22
C ASN A 57 -2.12 13.51 15.47
N SER A 58 -3.05 13.18 14.56
CA SER A 58 -2.97 12.01 13.67
C SER A 58 -3.95 12.17 12.50
N ARG A 59 -3.64 11.56 11.35
CA ARG A 59 -4.52 11.53 10.16
C ARG A 59 -4.56 10.10 9.62
N GLY A 60 -5.77 9.58 9.42
CA GLY A 60 -6.00 8.32 8.71
C GLY A 60 -6.58 8.61 7.34
N LEU A 61 -5.96 8.10 6.27
CA LEU A 61 -6.51 8.12 4.92
C LEU A 61 -6.89 6.69 4.54
N THR A 62 -8.09 6.52 4.01
CA THR A 62 -8.59 5.24 3.52
C THR A 62 -9.00 5.42 2.06
N PHE A 63 -8.36 4.67 1.17
CA PHE A 63 -8.75 4.58 -0.23
C PHE A 63 -9.59 3.32 -0.42
N VAL A 64 -10.77 3.46 -1.01
CA VAL A 64 -11.62 2.33 -1.39
C VAL A 64 -11.87 2.45 -2.89
N GLU A 65 -11.21 1.58 -3.65
CA GLU A 65 -11.22 1.65 -5.11
C GLU A 65 -11.49 0.26 -5.70
N LYS A 66 -12.16 0.23 -6.86
CA LYS A 66 -12.24 -0.98 -7.68
C LYS A 66 -11.01 -1.01 -8.58
N GLY A 67 -9.91 -1.57 -8.06
CA GLY A 67 -8.59 -1.55 -8.72
C GLY A 67 -8.48 -2.33 -10.04
N SER A 68 -9.50 -3.10 -10.44
CA SER A 68 -9.57 -3.72 -11.76
C SER A 68 -10.98 -3.63 -12.33
N ASN A 69 -11.08 -3.20 -13.59
CA ASN A 69 -12.27 -3.28 -14.43
C ASN A 69 -12.10 -4.27 -15.59
N LEU A 70 -10.92 -4.90 -15.72
CA LEU A 70 -10.63 -5.85 -16.77
C LEU A 70 -11.07 -7.24 -16.32
N PRO A 71 -11.81 -7.99 -17.16
CA PRO A 71 -12.06 -9.40 -16.90
C PRO A 71 -10.73 -10.13 -16.95
N SER A 72 -10.33 -10.76 -15.84
CA SER A 72 -9.14 -11.60 -15.84
C SER A 72 -9.44 -12.92 -16.54
N SER A 73 -8.46 -13.41 -17.30
CA SER A 73 -8.53 -14.70 -17.98
C SER A 73 -8.20 -15.87 -17.05
N ASP A 74 -7.70 -15.60 -15.84
CA ASP A 74 -7.41 -16.62 -14.83
C ASP A 74 -8.70 -16.98 -14.08
N PRO A 75 -9.19 -18.24 -14.11
CA PRO A 75 -10.37 -18.67 -13.34
C PRO A 75 -10.23 -18.45 -11.82
N GLU A 76 -9.01 -18.30 -11.31
CA GLU A 76 -8.72 -18.02 -9.91
C GLU A 76 -8.86 -16.53 -9.56
N SER A 77 -8.94 -15.64 -10.55
CA SER A 77 -9.08 -14.19 -10.34
C SER A 77 -10.43 -13.75 -9.76
N GLU A 78 -11.46 -14.58 -9.92
CA GLU A 78 -12.78 -14.37 -9.29
C GLU A 78 -12.76 -14.70 -7.79
N ARG A 79 -11.63 -15.20 -7.28
CA ARG A 79 -11.42 -15.54 -5.86
C ARG A 79 -10.68 -14.41 -5.15
N GLU A 80 -10.77 -14.38 -3.83
CA GLU A 80 -9.94 -13.47 -3.02
C GLU A 80 -8.48 -13.93 -3.08
N ALA A 81 -7.70 -13.27 -3.95
CA ALA A 81 -6.27 -13.48 -4.12
C ALA A 81 -5.46 -12.31 -3.51
N LYS A 82 -4.34 -12.65 -2.86
CA LYS A 82 -3.44 -11.69 -2.22
C LYS A 82 -2.00 -12.14 -2.41
N TRP A 83 -1.07 -11.18 -2.38
CA TRP A 83 0.35 -11.43 -2.20
C TRP A 83 0.71 -11.28 -0.73
N LEU A 84 1.26 -12.34 -0.13
CA LEU A 84 1.93 -12.28 1.16
C LEU A 84 3.37 -11.85 0.93
N VAL A 85 3.68 -10.63 1.34
CA VAL A 85 5.02 -10.06 1.35
C VAL A 85 5.62 -10.29 2.73
N THR A 86 6.70 -11.05 2.80
CA THR A 86 7.51 -11.24 4.00
C THR A 86 8.70 -10.30 3.95
N TYR A 87 8.92 -9.52 4.99
CA TYR A 87 9.99 -8.52 5.04
C TYR A 87 10.68 -8.50 6.41
N GLN A 88 11.92 -8.01 6.44
CA GLN A 88 12.73 -7.89 7.65
C GLN A 88 12.99 -6.41 7.96
N ASP A 89 13.02 -6.05 9.25
CA ASP A 89 13.51 -4.73 9.68
C ASP A 89 15.04 -4.71 9.67
N ILE A 90 15.61 -3.80 8.87
CA ILE A 90 17.06 -3.66 8.69
C ILE A 90 17.65 -2.46 9.44
N THR A 91 16.84 -1.71 10.18
CA THR A 91 17.30 -0.53 10.92
C THR A 91 17.79 -0.95 12.30
N GLN A 92 19.10 -0.91 12.55
CA GLN A 92 19.65 -1.29 13.84
C GLN A 92 19.48 -0.19 14.91
N TYR A 93 19.71 1.07 14.53
CA TYR A 93 19.58 2.24 15.40
C TYR A 93 18.79 3.34 14.69
N PHE A 94 17.98 4.09 15.43
CA PHE A 94 17.20 5.21 14.89
C PHE A 94 17.98 6.52 14.83
N ASP A 95 19.13 6.59 15.51
CA ASP A 95 19.96 7.79 15.63
C ASP A 95 21.42 7.58 15.16
N PRO A 96 21.67 7.09 13.93
CA PRO A 96 23.03 7.05 13.42
C PRO A 96 23.60 8.48 13.26
N PRO A 97 24.89 8.73 13.61
CA PRO A 97 25.88 7.76 14.05
C PRO A 97 25.99 7.57 15.57
N THR A 98 25.19 8.28 16.38
CA THR A 98 25.29 8.21 17.85
C THR A 98 24.89 6.86 18.41
N ASN A 99 24.00 6.13 17.73
CA ASN A 99 23.62 4.75 18.02
C ASN A 99 23.22 4.53 19.50
N LEU A 100 22.50 5.48 20.08
CA LEU A 100 21.99 5.42 21.45
C LEU A 100 20.54 4.91 21.51
N ILE A 101 19.82 5.01 20.40
CA ILE A 101 18.42 4.62 20.28
C ILE A 101 18.35 3.33 19.47
N GLU A 102 18.42 2.22 20.18
CA GLU A 102 18.28 0.87 19.61
C GLU A 102 16.86 0.65 19.06
N ASN A 103 16.80 0.02 17.88
CA ASN A 103 15.55 -0.51 17.36
C ASN A 103 15.36 -1.97 17.82
N THR A 104 14.43 -2.18 18.75
CA THR A 104 14.06 -3.54 19.21
C THR A 104 13.42 -4.42 18.11
N GLY A 105 13.07 -3.82 16.96
CA GLY A 105 12.60 -4.48 15.76
C GLY A 105 13.70 -5.07 14.89
N PHE A 106 14.96 -4.64 15.03
CA PHE A 106 16.05 -5.02 14.15
C PHE A 106 16.18 -6.53 13.97
N GLY A 107 16.25 -6.97 12.72
CA GLY A 107 16.39 -8.37 12.35
C GLY A 107 15.10 -9.20 12.47
N LYS A 108 14.00 -8.66 12.99
CA LYS A 108 12.71 -9.37 13.05
C LYS A 108 12.02 -9.37 11.68
N THR A 109 11.27 -10.44 11.43
CA THR A 109 10.51 -10.64 10.20
C THR A 109 9.02 -10.40 10.44
N PHE A 110 8.37 -9.78 9.46
CA PHE A 110 6.95 -9.45 9.47
C PHE A 110 6.31 -9.80 8.13
N THR A 111 4.99 -9.65 8.06
CA THR A 111 4.23 -9.92 6.85
C THR A 111 3.27 -8.78 6.53
N LEU A 112 3.00 -8.59 5.25
CA LEU A 112 2.02 -7.66 4.68
C LEU A 112 1.23 -8.41 3.62
N GLU A 113 -0.09 -8.27 3.62
CA GLU A 113 -0.95 -8.82 2.59
C GLU A 113 -1.36 -7.71 1.60
N ILE A 114 -1.13 -7.93 0.31
CA ILE A 114 -1.49 -6.99 -0.76
C ILE A 114 -2.53 -7.67 -1.67
N PRO A 115 -3.78 -7.18 -1.73
CA PRO A 115 -4.79 -7.74 -2.63
C PRO A 115 -4.36 -7.74 -4.10
N CYS A 116 -4.76 -8.76 -4.85
CA CYS A 116 -4.46 -8.87 -6.27
C CYS A 116 -5.64 -9.46 -7.03
N ALA A 117 -5.84 -8.99 -8.27
CA ALA A 117 -6.86 -9.50 -9.19
C ALA A 117 -6.29 -10.41 -10.29
N ASP A 118 -4.95 -10.55 -10.38
CA ASP A 118 -4.31 -11.38 -11.39
C ASP A 118 -3.07 -12.09 -10.82
N LEU A 119 -3.14 -13.42 -10.80
CA LEU A 119 -2.04 -14.29 -10.37
C LEU A 119 -1.22 -14.82 -11.55
N SER A 120 -1.44 -14.35 -12.78
CA SER A 120 -0.72 -14.81 -13.98
C SER A 120 0.80 -14.69 -13.89
N ILE A 121 1.29 -13.79 -13.03
CA ILE A 121 2.71 -13.57 -12.76
C ILE A 121 3.34 -14.59 -11.79
N ARG A 122 2.55 -15.52 -11.23
CA ARG A 122 3.07 -16.60 -10.37
C ARG A 122 3.99 -17.53 -11.17
N LEU A 123 4.98 -18.13 -10.50
CA LEU A 123 5.77 -19.17 -11.11
C LEU A 123 4.89 -20.41 -11.34
N ALA A 124 5.07 -21.10 -12.47
CA ALA A 124 4.28 -22.28 -12.79
C ALA A 124 4.51 -23.38 -11.72
N ASN A 125 3.42 -23.86 -11.09
CA ASN A 125 3.42 -24.87 -10.02
C ASN A 125 4.09 -24.43 -8.71
N ASP A 126 4.25 -23.14 -8.47
CA ASP A 126 4.68 -22.60 -7.19
C ASP A 126 3.80 -21.39 -6.82
N ASP A 127 3.38 -21.34 -5.56
CA ASP A 127 2.66 -20.19 -5.02
C ASP A 127 3.63 -19.01 -4.78
N THR A 128 4.93 -19.18 -4.96
CA THR A 128 5.90 -18.08 -4.89
C THR A 128 6.04 -17.36 -6.23
N ILE A 129 6.14 -16.03 -6.19
CA ILE A 129 6.76 -15.26 -7.28
C ILE A 129 8.29 -15.31 -7.12
N PHE A 130 8.77 -15.51 -5.89
CA PHE A 130 10.14 -15.22 -5.49
C PHE A 130 10.62 -16.10 -4.35
N THR A 131 11.81 -16.68 -4.45
CA THR A 131 12.51 -17.32 -3.31
C THR A 131 13.90 -16.73 -3.06
N GLN A 132 14.48 -16.00 -4.01
CA GLN A 132 15.71 -15.19 -3.86
C GLN A 132 15.93 -14.36 -5.13
N ILE A 133 16.59 -13.20 -5.01
CA ILE A 133 16.99 -12.36 -6.16
C ILE A 133 17.88 -13.20 -7.07
N GLY A 134 17.35 -13.71 -8.20
CA GLY A 134 18.16 -14.49 -9.15
C GLY A 134 17.43 -15.38 -10.14
N GLY A 135 16.12 -15.67 -9.95
CA GLY A 135 15.35 -16.51 -10.88
C GLY A 135 14.07 -15.85 -11.36
N GLY A 136 14.01 -15.43 -12.62
CA GLY A 136 12.75 -15.16 -13.33
C GLY A 136 11.93 -13.94 -12.89
N ILE A 137 12.54 -12.89 -12.33
CA ILE A 137 11.81 -11.71 -11.87
C ILE A 137 11.35 -10.87 -13.07
N THR A 138 10.05 -10.67 -13.23
CA THR A 138 9.54 -9.71 -14.21
C THR A 138 9.86 -8.28 -13.75
N PRO A 139 10.09 -7.32 -14.66
CA PRO A 139 10.37 -5.93 -14.28
C PRO A 139 9.32 -5.33 -13.32
N ALA A 140 8.05 -5.73 -13.47
CA ALA A 140 6.95 -5.30 -12.61
C ALA A 140 7.14 -5.71 -11.14
N VAL A 141 7.61 -6.93 -10.88
CA VAL A 141 7.87 -7.43 -9.51
C VAL A 141 9.04 -6.69 -8.88
N THR A 142 10.12 -6.46 -9.63
CA THR A 142 11.27 -5.67 -9.14
C THR A 142 10.84 -4.26 -8.74
N THR A 143 10.03 -3.59 -9.57
CA THR A 143 9.52 -2.26 -9.25
C THR A 143 8.62 -2.29 -8.00
N ALA A 144 7.71 -3.26 -7.90
CA ALA A 144 6.82 -3.38 -6.74
C ALA A 144 7.58 -3.60 -5.42
N VAL A 145 8.62 -4.44 -5.43
CA VAL A 145 9.49 -4.65 -4.26
C VAL A 145 10.20 -3.35 -3.88
N ALA A 146 10.86 -2.69 -4.84
CA ALA A 146 11.58 -1.44 -4.57
C ALA A 146 10.66 -0.33 -4.02
N THR A 147 9.43 -0.21 -4.56
CA THR A 147 8.42 0.72 -4.04
C THR A 147 8.00 0.36 -2.61
N THR A 148 7.85 -0.93 -2.32
CA THR A 148 7.48 -1.41 -0.97
C THR A 148 8.59 -1.07 0.03
N GLU A 149 9.84 -1.38 -0.28
CA GLU A 149 11.00 -1.10 0.59
C GLU A 149 11.21 0.41 0.82
N LEU A 150 10.93 1.22 -0.20
CA LEU A 150 11.04 2.67 -0.11
C LEU A 150 10.01 3.27 0.86
N HIS A 151 8.75 2.82 0.80
CA HIS A 151 7.63 3.50 1.46
C HIS A 151 7.11 2.80 2.71
N ALA A 152 7.14 1.47 2.78
CA ALA A 152 6.66 0.76 3.95
C ALA A 152 7.71 0.78 5.08
N ARG A 153 7.22 0.61 6.32
CA ARG A 153 8.05 0.58 7.52
C ARG A 153 7.65 -0.62 8.37
N SER A 154 8.58 -1.11 9.17
CA SER A 154 8.28 -2.14 10.16
C SER A 154 7.30 -1.60 11.22
N PRO A 155 6.64 -2.46 12.01
CA PRO A 155 5.85 -2.03 13.16
C PRO A 155 6.64 -1.21 14.20
N TYR A 156 7.97 -1.24 14.13
CA TYR A 156 8.88 -0.49 14.98
C TYR A 156 9.34 0.83 14.34
N GLY A 157 8.96 1.11 13.08
CA GLY A 157 9.32 2.32 12.35
C GLY A 157 10.60 2.22 11.52
N GLY A 158 11.26 1.06 11.51
CA GLY A 158 12.48 0.82 10.73
C GLY A 158 12.23 0.68 9.23
N LEU A 159 13.29 0.93 8.45
CA LEU A 159 13.39 0.53 7.05
C LEU A 159 13.26 -0.99 6.92
N ILE A 160 12.70 -1.44 5.79
CA ILE A 160 12.45 -2.85 5.54
C ILE A 160 13.20 -3.35 4.31
N GLU A 161 13.48 -4.64 4.31
CA GLU A 161 13.95 -5.40 3.15
C GLU A 161 12.97 -6.54 2.88
N VAL A 162 12.48 -6.66 1.64
CA VAL A 162 11.56 -7.73 1.25
C VAL A 162 12.34 -9.02 1.02
N VAL A 163 11.96 -10.05 1.75
CA VAL A 163 12.62 -11.36 1.75
C VAL A 163 11.91 -12.34 0.82
N ASN A 164 10.58 -12.27 0.75
CA ASN A 164 9.76 -13.22 0.00
C ASN A 164 8.42 -12.60 -0.41
N VAL A 165 7.90 -12.97 -1.58
CA VAL A 165 6.54 -12.67 -2.05
C VAL A 165 5.90 -13.94 -2.59
N ARG A 166 4.76 -14.32 -2.01
CA ARG A 166 3.99 -15.50 -2.44
C ARG A 166 2.50 -15.22 -2.51
N SER A 167 1.78 -15.87 -3.42
CA SER A 167 0.33 -15.81 -3.49
C SER A 167 -0.27 -16.55 -2.29
N VAL A 168 -1.28 -15.94 -1.70
CA VAL A 168 -2.13 -16.52 -0.67
C VAL A 168 -3.59 -16.17 -1.01
N GLY A 169 -4.52 -17.02 -0.62
CA GLY A 169 -5.93 -16.84 -0.92
C GLY A 169 -6.75 -18.00 -0.38
N ARG A 170 -8.06 -17.98 -0.61
CA ARG A 170 -8.91 -19.13 -0.26
C ARG A 170 -8.55 -20.33 -1.14
N ASN A 171 -7.84 -21.29 -0.56
CA ASN A 171 -7.74 -22.64 -1.09
C ASN A 171 -9.04 -23.38 -0.74
N THR A 172 -9.80 -23.84 -1.73
CA THR A 172 -10.80 -24.89 -1.54
C THR A 172 -10.24 -26.21 -1.99
#